data_AF-A0A699U1L2-F1
#
_entry.id   AF-A0A699U1L2-F1
#
_cell.length_a   1.000
_cell.length_b   1.000
_cell.length_c   1.000
_cell.angle_alpha   90.00
_cell.angle_beta   90.00
_cell.angle_gamma   90.00
#
_symmetry.space_group_name_H-M   'P 1'
#
loop_
_entity.id
_entity.type
_entity.pdbx_description
1 polymer ?
#
loop_
_entity_poly.entity_id
_entity_poly.type
_entity_poly.pdbx_seq_one_letter_code
_entity_poly.pdbx_strand_id
1 'polypeptide(L)'
;MSTTYHPQTDGQSERTIQTLEDMLRACVIDFGNGPERHLPLVKFSYNNSYHASIKAAPFMALYCHKCRSPLCGAEVGNAQLTDPEIIQETIKKIIQIKQRL
;
A
#
# COMPACT_ATOMS: atom_id res chain seq x y z
N MET A 1 8.71 -27.07 3.40
CA MET A 1 8.69 -27.43 4.83
C MET A 1 9.70 -26.54 5.53
N SER A 2 9.25 -25.60 6.36
CA SER A 2 10.13 -24.90 7.31
C SER A 2 10.40 -25.86 8.47
N THR A 3 11.66 -26.05 8.88
CA THR A 3 12.00 -26.87 10.05
C THR A 3 12.25 -25.94 11.23
N THR A 4 11.85 -26.36 12.44
CA THR A 4 11.77 -25.56 13.67
C THR A 4 13.09 -24.89 14.10
N TYR A 5 14.22 -25.17 13.42
CA TYR A 5 15.54 -24.62 13.70
C TYR A 5 16.35 -24.22 12.46
N HIS A 6 15.72 -24.08 11.28
CA HIS A 6 16.43 -23.72 10.05
C HIS A 6 15.91 -22.40 9.45
N PRO A 7 16.36 -21.25 9.97
CA PRO A 7 15.89 -19.92 9.54
C PRO A 7 16.39 -19.48 8.15
N GLN A 8 17.02 -20.38 7.38
CA GLN A 8 17.68 -20.03 6.12
C GLN A 8 16.70 -19.47 5.07
N THR A 9 15.41 -19.75 5.23
CA THR A 9 14.35 -19.30 4.31
C THR A 9 13.21 -18.54 5.00
N ASP A 10 13.14 -18.53 6.34
CA ASP A 10 11.95 -18.03 7.06
C ASP A 10 11.99 -16.51 7.35
N GLY A 11 13.17 -15.90 7.39
CA GLY A 11 13.26 -14.47 7.73
C GLY A 11 12.60 -13.53 6.71
N GLN A 12 12.55 -13.91 5.42
CA GLN A 12 11.86 -13.13 4.39
C GLN A 12 10.33 -13.30 4.48
N SER A 13 9.85 -14.51 4.75
CA SER A 13 8.43 -14.76 5.00
C SER A 13 7.97 -14.06 6.27
N GLU A 14 8.71 -14.17 7.37
CA GLU A 14 8.41 -13.49 8.64
C GLU A 14 8.31 -11.97 8.46
N ARG A 15 9.30 -11.35 7.79
CA ARG A 15 9.27 -9.91 7.54
C ARG A 15 8.09 -9.49 6.65
N THR A 16 7.77 -10.31 5.65
CA THR A 16 6.61 -10.11 4.77
C THR A 16 5.31 -10.18 5.57
N ILE A 17 5.15 -11.20 6.40
CA ILE A 17 3.97 -11.41 7.24
C ILE A 17 3.80 -10.23 8.20
N GLN A 18 4.86 -9.82 8.89
CA GLN A 18 4.81 -8.67 9.80
C GLN A 18 4.36 -7.39 9.09
N THR A 19 4.90 -7.12 7.89
CA THR A 19 4.51 -5.95 7.09
C THR A 19 3.02 -6.00 6.73
N LEU A 20 2.50 -7.17 6.34
CA LEU A 20 1.10 -7.35 6.00
C LEU A 20 0.18 -7.17 7.22
N GLU A 21 0.59 -7.67 8.39
CA GLU A 21 -0.13 -7.49 9.65
C GLU A 21 -0.20 -6.01 10.05
N ASP A 22 0.91 -5.27 9.91
CA ASP A 22 0.96 -3.84 10.23
C ASP A 22 0.05 -3.03 9.29
N MET A 23 0.04 -3.35 8.00
CA MET A 23 -0.86 -2.73 7.02
C MET A 23 -2.34 -3.02 7.34
N LEU A 24 -2.66 -4.27 7.72
CA LEU A 24 -4.02 -4.64 8.13
C LEU A 24 -4.44 -3.91 9.40
N ARG A 25 -3.54 -3.81 10.39
CA ARG A 25 -3.80 -3.10 11.65
C ARG A 25 -4.10 -1.62 11.41
N ALA A 26 -3.30 -0.94 10.56
CA ALA A 26 -3.55 0.43 10.17
C ALA A 26 -4.94 0.58 9.50
N CYS A 27 -5.28 -0.31 8.57
CA CYS A 27 -6.58 -0.29 7.91
C CYS A 27 -7.76 -0.45 8.90
N VAL A 28 -7.63 -1.37 9.86
CA VAL A 28 -8.67 -1.57 10.88
C VAL A 28 -8.83 -0.34 11.77
N ILE A 29 -7.73 0.33 12.15
CA ILE A 29 -7.75 1.55 12.96
C ILE A 29 -8.41 2.71 12.20
N ASP A 30 -8.01 2.94 10.94
CA ASP A 30 -8.44 4.12 10.18
C ASP A 30 -9.86 4.00 9.60
N PHE A 31 -10.29 2.79 9.25
CA PHE A 31 -11.56 2.57 8.56
C PHE A 31 -12.63 1.88 9.42
N GLY A 32 -12.27 1.36 10.59
CA GLY A 32 -13.21 0.77 11.56
C GLY A 32 -13.97 -0.47 11.09
N ASN A 33 -13.66 -1.02 9.91
CA ASN A 33 -14.28 -2.26 9.42
C ASN A 33 -13.40 -3.48 9.72
N GLY A 34 -14.00 -4.67 9.66
CA GLY A 34 -13.27 -5.93 9.88
C GLY A 34 -12.16 -6.19 8.84
N PRO A 35 -11.11 -6.96 9.22
CA PRO A 35 -9.90 -7.15 8.40
C PRO A 35 -10.19 -7.75 7.02
N GLU A 36 -11.23 -8.57 6.89
CA GLU A 36 -11.62 -9.21 5.62
C GLU A 36 -11.96 -8.19 4.52
N ARG A 37 -12.59 -7.07 4.89
CA ARG A 37 -12.96 -6.02 3.92
C ARG A 37 -11.73 -5.24 3.42
N HIS A 38 -10.65 -5.24 4.19
CA HIS A 38 -9.41 -4.53 3.86
C HIS A 38 -8.37 -5.42 3.19
N LEU A 39 -8.54 -6.75 3.24
CA LEU A 39 -7.61 -7.70 2.65
C LEU A 39 -7.34 -7.44 1.15
N PRO A 40 -8.34 -7.12 0.30
CA PRO A 40 -8.08 -6.79 -1.10
C PRO A 40 -7.21 -5.53 -1.27
N LEU A 41 -7.45 -4.51 -0.44
CA LEU A 41 -6.69 -3.26 -0.47
C LEU A 41 -5.25 -3.46 0.01
N VAL A 42 -5.06 -4.18 1.12
CA VAL A 42 -3.71 -4.48 1.64
C VAL A 42 -2.91 -5.31 0.63
N LYS A 43 -3.51 -6.35 0.05
CA LYS A 43 -2.87 -7.16 -0.99
C LYS A 43 -2.50 -6.31 -2.22
N PHE A 44 -3.39 -5.43 -2.64
CA PHE A 44 -3.13 -4.53 -3.76
C PHE A 44 -1.98 -3.56 -3.45
N SER A 45 -2.00 -2.90 -2.29
CA SER A 45 -0.96 -1.97 -1.87
C SER A 45 0.39 -2.66 -1.72
N TYR A 46 0.44 -3.82 -1.07
CA TYR A 46 1.69 -4.57 -0.87
C TYR A 46 2.34 -5.00 -2.18
N ASN A 47 1.55 -5.55 -3.11
CA ASN A 47 2.06 -6.06 -4.40
C ASN A 47 2.51 -4.95 -5.35
N ASN A 48 1.94 -3.76 -5.24
CA ASN A 48 2.22 -2.64 -6.15
C ASN A 48 3.22 -1.62 -5.56
N SER A 49 3.54 -1.69 -4.27
CA SER A 49 4.53 -0.82 -3.64
C SER A 49 5.96 -1.26 -3.96
N TYR A 50 6.89 -0.31 -4.00
CA TYR A 50 8.31 -0.59 -4.20
C TYR A 50 8.92 -1.33 -3.00
N HIS A 51 9.63 -2.41 -3.25
CA HIS A 51 10.34 -3.19 -2.25
C HIS A 51 11.84 -3.10 -2.46
N ALA A 52 12.57 -2.60 -1.47
CA ALA A 52 14.02 -2.37 -1.56
C ALA A 52 14.83 -3.65 -1.80
N SER A 53 14.38 -4.81 -1.28
CA SER A 53 15.06 -6.11 -1.43
C SER A 53 15.08 -6.61 -2.87
N ILE A 54 14.00 -6.37 -3.63
CA ILE A 54 13.87 -6.78 -5.03
C ILE A 54 14.05 -5.61 -6.02
N LYS A 55 14.25 -4.39 -5.50
CA LYS A 55 14.40 -3.13 -6.26
C LYS A 55 13.27 -2.86 -7.26
N ALA A 56 12.08 -3.36 -6.97
CA ALA A 56 10.89 -3.25 -7.80
C ALA A 56 9.64 -3.46 -6.94
N ALA A 57 8.46 -3.24 -7.52
CA ALA A 57 7.23 -3.77 -6.92
C ALA A 57 7.11 -5.27 -7.20
N PRO A 58 6.64 -6.10 -6.25
CA PRO A 58 6.46 -7.54 -6.48
C PRO A 58 5.64 -7.86 -7.73
N PHE A 59 4.58 -7.09 -8.00
CA PHE A 59 3.77 -7.22 -9.21
C PHE A 59 4.61 -7.00 -10.49
N MET A 60 5.45 -5.97 -10.51
CA MET A 60 6.34 -5.71 -11.64
C MET A 60 7.37 -6.82 -11.82
N ALA A 61 7.94 -7.33 -10.72
CA ALA A 61 8.92 -8.40 -10.76
C ALA A 61 8.32 -9.71 -11.29
N LEU A 62 7.05 -9.98 -10.99
CA LEU A 62 6.35 -11.20 -11.41
C LEU A 62 5.82 -11.13 -12.84
N TYR A 63 5.26 -9.99 -13.26
CA TYR A 63 4.56 -9.86 -14.53
C TYR A 63 5.29 -9.01 -15.57
N CYS A 64 6.45 -8.45 -15.22
CA CYS A 64 7.29 -7.60 -16.08
C CYS A 64 6.61 -6.33 -16.61
N HIS A 65 5.49 -5.90 -16.04
CA HIS A 65 4.83 -4.64 -16.41
C HIS A 65 4.25 -3.92 -15.20
N LYS A 66 4.04 -2.60 -15.33
CA LYS A 66 3.40 -1.78 -14.29
C LYS A 66 1.90 -2.11 -14.19
N CYS A 67 1.36 -2.03 -12.99
CA CYS A 67 -0.08 -2.10 -12.77
C CYS A 67 -0.78 -0.94 -13.49
N ARG A 68 -1.92 -1.24 -14.12
CA ARG A 68 -2.73 -0.28 -14.89
C ARG A 68 -3.96 0.23 -14.13
N SER A 69 -4.10 -0.12 -12.86
CA SER A 69 -5.19 0.38 -12.03
C SER A 69 -5.05 1.90 -11.86
N PRO A 70 -6.16 2.67 -11.86
CA PRO A 70 -6.11 4.10 -11.53
C PRO A 70 -5.43 4.39 -10.18
N LEU A 71 -5.46 3.43 -9.25
CA LEU A 71 -4.81 3.52 -7.94
C LEU A 71 -3.28 3.38 -8.00
N CYS A 72 -2.72 2.83 -9.09
CA CYS A 72 -1.27 2.66 -9.28
C CYS A 72 -0.56 3.96 -9.68
N GLY A 73 -1.30 5.05 -9.94
CA GLY A 73 -0.78 6.39 -10.23
C GLY A 73 -0.41 7.22 -9.00
N ALA A 74 -0.43 6.65 -7.79
CA ALA A 74 -0.12 7.36 -6.54
C ALA A 74 1.39 7.51 -6.25
N GLU A 75 2.26 7.36 -7.25
CA GLU A 75 3.60 7.95 -7.15
C GLU A 75 3.41 9.48 -7.18
N VAL A 76 3.77 10.14 -6.07
CA VAL A 76 3.76 11.60 -5.92
C VAL A 76 4.38 12.24 -7.16
N GLY A 77 3.52 12.78 -8.05
CA GLY A 77 3.96 13.48 -9.26
C GLY A 77 3.49 12.93 -10.60
N ASN A 78 2.22 12.56 -10.76
CA ASN A 78 1.40 13.00 -11.91
C ASN A 78 -0.04 12.50 -11.75
N ALA A 79 -0.85 13.31 -11.09
CA ALA A 79 -2.30 13.13 -11.05
C ALA A 79 -2.86 13.41 -12.45
N GLN A 80 -2.99 12.38 -13.27
CA GLN A 80 -3.97 12.36 -14.36
C GLN A 80 -4.97 11.26 -14.04
N LEU A 81 -6.05 11.66 -13.36
CA LEU A 81 -7.38 11.04 -13.27
C LEU A 81 -7.98 11.38 -11.89
N THR A 82 -8.31 12.64 -11.67
CA THR A 82 -9.24 12.98 -10.59
C THR A 82 -10.04 14.20 -11.00
N ASP A 83 -11.36 14.08 -10.83
CA ASP A 83 -12.34 15.12 -11.10
C ASP A 83 -11.89 16.45 -10.47
N PRO A 84 -11.84 17.58 -11.23
CA PRO A 84 -11.37 18.88 -10.73
C PRO A 84 -12.06 19.33 -9.44
N GLU A 85 -13.29 18.89 -9.21
CA GLU A 85 -14.06 19.20 -7.99
C GLU A 85 -13.45 18.60 -6.73
N ILE A 86 -12.98 17.35 -6.79
CA ILE A 86 -12.37 16.65 -5.66
C ILE A 86 -11.02 17.28 -5.30
N ILE A 87 -10.26 17.73 -6.31
CA ILE A 87 -8.99 18.44 -6.10
C ILE A 87 -9.25 19.78 -5.39
N GLN A 88 -10.24 20.55 -5.84
CA GLN A 88 -10.61 21.82 -5.22
C GLN A 88 -11.08 21.65 -3.77
N GLU A 89 -11.89 20.62 -3.50
CA GLU A 89 -12.33 20.30 -2.14
C GLU A 89 -11.14 19.92 -1.24
N THR A 90 -10.21 19.13 -1.76
CA THR A 90 -9.01 18.69 -1.02
C THR A 90 -8.09 19.87 -0.71
N ILE A 91 -7.88 20.78 -1.67
CA ILE A 91 -7.10 22.01 -1.47
C ILE A 91 -7.74 22.89 -0.39
N LYS A 92 -9.07 23.07 -0.41
CA LYS A 92 -9.79 23.82 0.64
C LYS A 92 -9.59 23.22 2.02
N LYS A 93 -9.68 21.90 2.15
CA LYS A 93 -9.49 21.20 3.44
C LYS A 93 -8.06 21.36 3.95
N ILE A 94 -7.04 21.29 3.08
CA ILE A 94 -5.64 21.50 3.45
C ILE A 94 -5.41 22.94 3.96
N ILE A 95 -6.01 23.94 3.32
CA ILE A 95 -5.91 25.34 3.76
C ILE A 95 -6.56 25.54 5.14
N GLN A 96 -7.72 24.94 5.38
CA GLN A 96 -8.38 25.00 6.70
C GLN A 96 -7.55 24.34 7.81
N ILE A 97 -6.88 23.22 7.53
CA ILE A 97 -6.01 22.55 8.50
C ILE A 97 -4.81 23.44 8.84
N LYS A 98 -4.21 24.11 7.85
CA LYS A 98 -3.09 25.04 8.07
C LYS A 98 -3.46 26.29 8.88
N GLN A 99 -4.73 26.72 8.85
CA GLN A 99 -5.20 27.88 9.62
C GLN A 99 -5.55 27.56 11.08
N ARG A 100 -5.62 26.28 11.44
CA ARG A 100 -5.94 25.80 12.79
C ARG A 100 -4.71 25.30 13.57
N LEU A 101 -3.54 25.35 12.94
CA LEU A 101 -2.22 25.25 13.56
C LEU A 101 -1.70 26.66 13.85
#